data_AF-A0A3E0RBL2-F1
#
_entry.id   AF-A0A3E0RBL2-F1
#
_cell.length_a   1.000
_cell.length_b   1.000
_cell.length_c   1.000
_cell.angle_alpha   90.00
_cell.angle_beta   90.00
_cell.angle_gamma   90.00
#
_symmetry.space_group_name_H-M   'P 1'
#
loop_
_entity.id
_entity.type
_entity.pdbx_description
1 polymer ?
#
loop_
_entity_poly.entity_id
_entity_poly.type
_entity_poly.pdbx_seq_one_letter_code
_entity_poly.pdbx_strand_id
1 'polypeptide(L)'
;MGRFASGKYAKAISDRSGLEFPYTEMVREWNGSFVHISEYEEKQPQLQPRAKSADPQGLNRARPDRTEPATPNLLPGNPFSLTSGSANVTVKEPNHGRSNGDTVRFRNVDGSPGGLAFTVFENASGFSISSVTTDTYVFGAGSNATVTEEAGGMTVTAGPVTQQA
;
A
#
# COMPACT_ATOMS: atom_id res chain seq x y z
N MET A 1 -31.48 -46.65 28.12
CA MET A 1 -30.93 -46.87 26.77
C MET A 1 -30.70 -48.35 26.55
N GLY A 2 -31.29 -48.93 25.50
CA GLY A 2 -31.01 -50.33 25.13
C GLY A 2 -29.59 -50.47 24.59
N ARG A 3 -28.90 -51.55 24.95
CA ARG A 3 -27.59 -51.89 24.37
C ARG A 3 -27.84 -52.69 23.10
N PHE A 4 -27.18 -52.30 22.00
CA PHE A 4 -27.16 -53.12 20.78
C PHE A 4 -26.25 -54.35 20.99
N ALA A 5 -26.50 -55.41 20.24
CA ALA A 5 -25.64 -56.60 20.26
C ALA A 5 -24.21 -56.22 19.82
N SER A 6 -23.19 -56.81 20.44
CA SER A 6 -21.78 -56.44 20.22
C SER A 6 -21.22 -56.88 18.86
N GLY A 7 -21.95 -57.70 18.09
CA GLY A 7 -21.52 -58.13 16.76
C GLY A 7 -20.33 -59.09 16.74
N LYS A 8 -19.98 -59.77 17.85
CA LYS A 8 -18.79 -60.65 17.97
C LYS A 8 -18.65 -61.70 16.86
N TYR A 9 -19.77 -62.26 16.38
CA TYR A 9 -19.80 -63.23 15.27
C TYR A 9 -20.57 -62.68 14.06
N ALA A 10 -20.91 -61.40 14.07
CA ALA A 10 -21.61 -60.76 12.97
C ALA A 10 -20.63 -60.48 11.85
N LYS A 11 -21.11 -60.63 10.62
CA LYS A 11 -20.38 -60.28 9.41
C LYS A 11 -21.12 -59.16 8.70
N ALA A 12 -20.38 -58.36 7.95
CA ALA A 12 -20.89 -57.28 7.14
C ALA A 12 -20.28 -57.37 5.74
N ILE A 13 -21.01 -56.86 4.77
CA ILE A 13 -20.52 -56.75 3.40
C ILE A 13 -19.92 -55.36 3.24
N SER A 14 -18.71 -55.28 2.68
CA SER A 14 -18.09 -54.00 2.33
C SER A 14 -18.81 -53.35 1.16
N ASP A 15 -19.20 -52.08 1.31
CA ASP A 15 -19.83 -51.30 0.25
C ASP A 15 -18.89 -51.04 -0.95
N ARG A 16 -17.57 -51.22 -0.78
CA ARG A 16 -16.57 -50.99 -1.84
C ARG A 16 -16.25 -52.25 -2.66
N SER A 17 -15.94 -53.35 -1.98
CA SER A 17 -15.55 -54.61 -2.66
C SER A 17 -16.66 -55.64 -2.77
N GLY A 18 -17.75 -55.50 -2.00
CA GLY A 18 -18.80 -56.51 -1.91
C GLY A 18 -18.39 -57.79 -1.18
N LEU A 19 -17.21 -57.80 -0.55
CA LEU A 19 -16.69 -58.94 0.22
C LEU A 19 -17.24 -58.96 1.64
N GLU A 20 -17.32 -60.15 2.22
CA GLU A 20 -17.80 -60.39 3.59
C GLU A 20 -16.65 -60.30 4.60
N PHE A 21 -16.76 -59.39 5.56
CA PHE A 21 -15.77 -59.15 6.62
C PHE A 21 -16.43 -59.21 8.02
N PRO A 22 -15.66 -59.44 9.09
CA PRO A 22 -16.15 -59.31 10.46
C PRO A 22 -16.69 -57.90 10.74
N TYR A 23 -17.87 -57.80 11.34
CA TYR A 23 -18.52 -56.50 11.64
C TYR A 23 -17.64 -55.59 12.51
N THR A 24 -16.81 -56.18 13.37
CA THR A 24 -15.87 -55.47 14.25
C THR A 24 -14.72 -54.79 13.52
N GLU A 25 -14.45 -55.17 12.27
CA GLU A 25 -13.36 -54.66 11.44
C GLU A 25 -13.87 -53.68 10.36
N MET A 26 -15.15 -53.30 10.45
CA MET A 26 -15.77 -52.36 9.53
C MET A 26 -15.70 -50.94 10.06
N VAL A 27 -15.43 -49.99 9.17
CA VAL A 27 -15.31 -48.55 9.45
C VAL A 27 -16.24 -47.80 8.52
N ARG A 28 -16.80 -46.70 9.03
CA ARG A 28 -17.64 -45.81 8.22
C ARG A 28 -16.79 -44.68 7.63
N GLU A 29 -16.80 -44.56 6.32
CA GLU A 29 -16.09 -43.50 5.60
C GLU A 29 -16.80 -42.14 5.73
N TRP A 30 -16.08 -41.09 5.33
CA TRP A 30 -16.58 -39.70 5.32
C TRP A 30 -17.80 -39.48 4.41
N ASN A 31 -18.01 -40.35 3.42
CA ASN A 31 -19.15 -40.35 2.50
C ASN A 31 -20.35 -41.17 3.03
N GLY A 32 -20.20 -41.83 4.18
CA GLY A 32 -21.23 -42.66 4.80
C GLY A 32 -21.16 -44.16 4.47
N SER A 33 -20.28 -44.59 3.56
CA SER A 33 -20.08 -46.00 3.17
C SER A 33 -19.48 -46.81 4.32
N PHE A 34 -19.87 -48.07 4.42
CA PHE A 34 -19.38 -49.02 5.42
C PHE A 34 -18.41 -50.00 4.75
N VAL A 35 -17.13 -49.86 5.07
CA VAL A 35 -16.03 -50.59 4.39
C VAL A 35 -15.13 -51.27 5.41
N HIS A 36 -14.37 -52.27 4.98
CA HIS A 36 -13.36 -52.89 5.83
C HIS A 36 -12.16 -51.94 6.05
N ILE A 37 -11.47 -52.04 7.19
CA ILE A 37 -10.31 -51.19 7.53
C ILE A 37 -9.24 -51.19 6.42
N SER A 38 -9.03 -52.31 5.73
CA SER A 38 -8.03 -52.40 4.65
C SER A 38 -8.42 -51.65 3.37
N GLU A 39 -9.69 -51.27 3.24
CA GLU A 39 -10.27 -50.60 2.07
C GLU A 39 -10.65 -49.15 2.38
N TYR A 40 -10.36 -48.70 3.61
CA TYR A 40 -10.66 -47.36 4.09
C TYR A 40 -9.81 -46.32 3.37
N GLU A 41 -10.47 -45.35 2.74
CA GLU A 41 -9.81 -44.19 2.15
C GLU A 41 -9.99 -42.95 3.03
N GLU A 42 -8.88 -42.33 3.40
CA GLU A 42 -8.92 -41.05 4.11
C GLU A 42 -9.53 -39.95 3.23
N LYS A 43 -10.30 -39.08 3.87
CA LYS A 43 -10.92 -37.93 3.21
C LYS A 43 -9.83 -37.04 2.61
N GLN A 44 -9.87 -36.83 1.29
CA GLN A 44 -8.88 -36.02 0.59
C GLN A 44 -8.67 -34.65 1.27
N PRO A 45 -7.42 -34.15 1.37
CA PRO A 45 -7.10 -32.90 2.07
C PRO A 45 -7.93 -31.69 1.60
N GLN A 46 -8.27 -31.62 0.30
CA GLN A 46 -9.12 -30.57 -0.26
C GLN A 46 -10.54 -30.54 0.34
N LEU A 47 -11.05 -31.67 0.83
CA LEU A 47 -12.41 -31.79 1.37
C LEU A 47 -12.46 -31.53 2.88
N GLN A 48 -11.32 -31.25 3.52
CA GLN A 48 -11.21 -30.83 4.92
C GLN A 48 -10.84 -29.34 4.97
N PRO A 49 -11.82 -28.41 4.93
CA PRO A 49 -11.51 -27.01 5.13
C PRO A 49 -10.84 -26.85 6.49
N ARG A 50 -9.60 -26.33 6.48
CA ARG A 50 -8.93 -25.95 7.73
C ARG A 50 -9.82 -24.98 8.49
N ALA A 51 -9.94 -25.18 9.81
CA ALA A 51 -10.62 -24.23 10.66
C ALA A 51 -10.01 -22.84 10.44
N LYS A 52 -10.85 -21.85 10.12
CA LYS A 52 -10.42 -20.46 10.03
C LYS A 52 -9.93 -20.05 11.42
N SER A 53 -8.64 -19.75 11.56
CA SER A 53 -8.16 -19.08 12.78
C SER A 53 -8.81 -17.71 12.89
N ALA A 54 -9.05 -17.24 14.12
CA ALA A 54 -9.52 -15.88 14.36
C ALA A 54 -8.51 -14.89 13.76
N ASP A 55 -8.98 -14.05 12.85
CA ASP A 55 -8.24 -12.91 12.32
C ASP A 55 -8.22 -11.81 13.39
N PRO A 56 -7.07 -11.18 13.71
CA PRO A 56 -7.02 -10.03 14.63
C PRO A 56 -7.96 -8.89 14.23
N GLN A 57 -8.41 -8.80 12.99
CA GLN A 57 -9.49 -7.91 12.58
C GLN A 57 -10.87 -8.56 12.83
N GLY A 58 -11.43 -8.32 14.01
CA GLY A 58 -12.73 -8.85 14.47
C GLY A 58 -14.00 -8.26 13.80
N LEU A 59 -13.87 -7.44 12.75
CA LEU A 59 -15.00 -6.84 12.05
C LEU A 59 -15.21 -7.50 10.69
N ASN A 60 -16.37 -8.17 10.51
CA ASN A 60 -16.78 -8.82 9.25
C ASN A 60 -16.75 -7.89 8.02
N ARG A 61 -16.81 -6.57 8.22
CA ARG A 61 -16.72 -5.54 7.17
C ARG A 61 -15.92 -4.34 7.66
N ALA A 62 -14.69 -4.57 8.10
CA ALA A 62 -13.79 -3.46 8.38
C ALA A 62 -13.64 -2.59 7.12
N ARG A 63 -13.85 -1.28 7.27
CA ARG A 63 -13.43 -0.27 6.30
C ARG A 63 -12.21 0.45 6.90
N PRO A 64 -11.02 -0.18 6.88
CA PRO A 64 -9.83 0.49 7.34
C PRO A 64 -9.63 1.76 6.51
N ASP A 65 -9.16 2.81 7.17
CA ASP A 65 -8.87 4.05 6.49
C ASP A 65 -7.76 3.82 5.45
N ARG A 66 -7.85 4.53 4.33
CA ARG A 66 -6.85 4.44 3.27
C ARG A 66 -5.82 5.54 3.50
N THR A 67 -4.54 5.18 3.53
CA THR A 67 -3.47 6.19 3.43
C THR A 67 -3.52 6.84 2.04
N GLU A 68 -3.82 8.12 2.00
CA GLU A 68 -3.88 8.87 0.75
C GLU A 68 -2.48 9.10 0.17
N PRO A 69 -2.29 8.94 -1.14
CA PRO A 69 -1.04 9.34 -1.77
C PRO A 69 -0.91 10.86 -1.64
N ALA A 70 0.30 11.32 -1.31
CA ALA A 70 0.56 12.74 -1.31
C ALA A 70 0.25 13.33 -2.70
N THR A 71 -0.34 14.51 -2.76
CA THR A 71 -0.63 15.27 -3.99
C THR A 71 0.23 16.54 -4.06
N PRO A 72 0.62 17.00 -5.26
CA PRO A 72 1.34 18.25 -5.40
C PRO A 72 0.37 19.42 -5.25
N ASN A 73 0.83 20.49 -4.62
CA ASN A 73 0.09 21.73 -4.47
C ASN A 73 0.35 22.66 -5.66
N LEU A 74 -0.70 23.27 -6.19
CA LEU A 74 -0.56 24.30 -7.24
C LEU A 74 -0.14 25.61 -6.59
N LEU A 75 0.97 26.18 -7.06
CA LEU A 75 1.48 27.44 -6.53
C LEU A 75 0.73 28.63 -7.14
N PRO A 76 0.68 29.78 -6.43
CA PRO A 76 0.27 31.05 -7.03
C PRO A 76 1.13 31.41 -8.25
N GLY A 77 0.61 32.28 -9.12
CA GLY A 77 1.34 32.76 -10.28
C GLY A 77 2.66 33.44 -9.90
N ASN A 78 3.71 33.16 -10.68
CA ASN A 78 5.09 33.60 -10.45
C ASN A 78 5.55 33.37 -9.00
N PRO A 79 5.61 32.11 -8.56
CA PRO A 79 5.81 31.80 -7.14
C PRO A 79 7.25 31.98 -6.66
N PHE A 80 8.23 32.14 -7.57
CA PHE A 80 9.63 32.30 -7.21
C PHE A 80 10.00 33.77 -7.16
N SER A 81 10.38 34.26 -5.98
CA SER A 81 11.02 35.57 -5.80
C SER A 81 12.52 35.38 -5.76
N LEU A 82 13.21 35.95 -6.76
CA LEU A 82 14.65 35.84 -6.94
C LEU A 82 15.30 37.22 -6.78
N THR A 83 16.50 37.23 -6.22
CA THR A 83 17.32 38.43 -6.08
C THR A 83 18.64 38.22 -6.81
N SER A 84 19.00 39.14 -7.71
CA SER A 84 20.26 39.10 -8.44
C SER A 84 21.45 38.99 -7.48
N GLY A 85 22.38 38.09 -7.78
CA GLY A 85 23.55 37.80 -6.95
C GLY A 85 23.30 36.83 -5.80
N SER A 86 22.07 36.34 -5.58
CA SER A 86 21.73 35.36 -4.54
C SER A 86 21.41 33.99 -5.14
N ALA A 87 21.84 32.92 -4.47
CA ALA A 87 21.42 31.54 -4.78
C ALA A 87 20.17 31.10 -3.99
N ASN A 88 19.71 31.91 -3.04
CA ASN A 88 18.51 31.67 -2.26
C ASN A 88 17.30 32.17 -3.04
N VAL A 89 16.31 31.30 -3.19
CA VAL A 89 15.04 31.57 -3.86
C VAL A 89 13.92 31.44 -2.85
N THR A 90 13.08 32.48 -2.75
CA THR A 90 11.89 32.45 -1.90
C THR A 90 10.71 31.95 -2.72
N VAL A 91 10.00 30.96 -2.21
CA VAL A 91 8.81 30.39 -2.81
C VAL A 91 7.58 30.87 -2.07
N LYS A 92 6.58 31.32 -2.80
CA LYS A 92 5.26 31.67 -2.27
C LYS A 92 4.33 30.46 -2.36
N GLU A 93 3.92 29.94 -1.21
CA GLU A 93 2.96 28.84 -1.11
C GLU A 93 2.11 29.00 0.15
N PRO A 94 0.92 29.62 0.04
CA PRO A 94 0.09 29.90 1.21
C PRO A 94 -0.27 28.62 1.99
N ASN A 95 -0.18 28.68 3.32
CA ASN A 95 -0.53 27.58 4.23
C ASN A 95 0.15 26.22 3.90
N HIS A 96 1.42 26.23 3.50
CA HIS A 96 2.12 25.03 3.03
C HIS A 96 2.42 23.98 4.11
N GLY A 97 2.37 24.34 5.41
CA GLY A 97 2.57 23.41 6.53
C GLY A 97 3.93 22.71 6.56
N ARG A 98 4.96 23.32 5.95
CA ARG A 98 6.32 22.76 5.81
C ARG A 98 7.23 23.28 6.90
N SER A 99 8.31 22.55 7.16
CA SER A 99 9.34 22.86 8.13
C SER A 99 10.73 22.95 7.49
N ASN A 100 11.69 23.53 8.22
CA ASN A 100 13.09 23.50 7.82
C ASN A 100 13.58 22.05 7.69
N GLY A 101 14.31 21.76 6.61
CA GLY A 101 14.80 20.42 6.30
C GLY A 101 13.86 19.58 5.42
N ASP A 102 12.59 19.98 5.28
CA ASP A 102 11.67 19.32 4.36
C ASP A 102 12.18 19.41 2.92
N THR A 103 11.94 18.36 2.14
CA THR A 103 12.33 18.30 0.73
C THR A 103 11.13 18.57 -0.17
N VAL A 104 11.27 19.52 -1.09
CA VAL A 104 10.23 19.91 -2.05
C VAL A 104 10.74 19.81 -3.47
N ARG A 105 9.91 19.30 -4.38
CA ARG A 105 10.19 19.23 -5.81
C ARG A 105 9.22 20.13 -6.56
N PHE A 106 9.76 20.98 -7.43
CA PHE A 106 8.98 21.82 -8.34
C PHE A 106 8.82 21.14 -9.70
N ARG A 107 7.71 21.42 -10.36
CA ARG A 107 7.39 20.97 -11.73
C ARG A 107 6.63 22.07 -12.46
N ASN A 108 6.66 22.01 -13.79
CA ASN A 108 6.05 22.98 -14.71
C ASN A 108 6.58 24.41 -14.49
N VAL A 109 7.90 24.53 -14.24
CA VAL A 109 8.54 25.84 -14.14
C VAL A 109 8.69 26.42 -15.53
N ASP A 110 8.07 27.58 -15.74
CA ASP A 110 8.09 28.25 -17.03
C ASP A 110 9.26 29.25 -17.15
N GLY A 111 9.75 29.41 -18.39
CA GLY A 111 10.75 30.41 -18.74
C GLY A 111 12.15 30.16 -18.16
N SER A 112 12.78 31.22 -17.65
CA SER A 112 14.13 31.18 -17.08
C SER A 112 14.20 32.03 -15.81
N PRO A 113 13.64 31.54 -14.68
CA PRO A 113 13.52 32.34 -13.46
C PRO A 113 14.88 32.86 -12.96
N GLY A 114 14.96 34.16 -12.73
CA GLY A 114 16.19 34.86 -12.33
C GLY A 114 17.30 34.80 -13.36
N GLY A 115 17.00 34.51 -14.64
CA GLY A 115 17.98 34.27 -15.69
C GLY A 115 18.67 32.89 -15.61
N LEU A 116 18.16 31.99 -14.78
CA LEU A 116 18.62 30.60 -14.68
C LEU A 116 17.73 29.69 -15.54
N ALA A 117 18.29 28.61 -16.07
CA ALA A 117 17.51 27.62 -16.82
C ALA A 117 16.45 26.97 -15.92
N PHE A 118 15.24 26.75 -16.44
CA PHE A 118 14.14 26.13 -15.67
C PHE A 118 14.52 24.77 -15.08
N THR A 119 15.41 24.01 -15.74
CA THR A 119 15.91 22.71 -15.27
C THR A 119 16.64 22.78 -13.93
N VAL A 120 17.15 23.96 -13.55
CA VAL A 120 17.74 24.20 -12.22
C VAL A 120 16.68 24.11 -11.12
N PHE A 121 15.43 24.42 -11.42
CA PHE A 121 14.30 24.39 -10.48
C PHE A 121 13.54 23.06 -10.49
N GLU A 122 13.68 22.26 -11.55
CA GLU A 122 12.98 20.96 -11.69
C GLU A 122 13.86 19.76 -11.34
N ASN A 123 14.74 19.91 -10.35
CA ASN A 123 15.60 18.81 -9.91
C ASN A 123 14.78 17.63 -9.38
N ALA A 124 15.00 16.43 -9.92
CA ALA A 124 14.30 15.22 -9.52
C ALA A 124 14.52 14.84 -8.04
N SER A 125 15.67 15.20 -7.48
CA SER A 125 16.01 15.00 -6.07
C SER A 125 15.32 16.00 -5.13
N GLY A 126 14.68 17.05 -5.67
CA GLY A 126 14.09 18.15 -4.90
C GLY A 126 15.12 19.05 -4.23
N PHE A 127 14.62 19.97 -3.40
CA PHE A 127 15.40 20.96 -2.66
C PHE A 127 15.03 20.92 -1.19
N SER A 128 16.04 21.02 -0.33
CA SER A 128 15.84 21.14 1.11
C SER A 128 15.50 22.58 1.49
N ILE A 129 14.48 22.74 2.32
CA ILE A 129 14.02 24.04 2.79
C ILE A 129 14.93 24.56 3.91
N SER A 130 15.43 25.79 3.76
CA SER A 130 16.35 26.42 4.71
C SER A 130 15.68 27.43 5.66
N SER A 131 14.53 27.97 5.29
CA SER A 131 13.76 28.91 6.11
C SER A 131 12.28 28.80 5.75
N VAL A 132 11.40 28.96 6.74
CA VAL A 132 9.95 28.78 6.62
C VAL A 132 9.22 29.89 7.36
N THR A 133 8.14 30.34 6.74
CA THR A 133 7.05 31.10 7.37
C THR A 133 5.73 30.36 7.12
N THR A 134 4.59 30.97 7.42
CA THR A 134 3.27 30.37 7.14
C THR A 134 2.99 30.25 5.63
N ASP A 135 3.46 31.22 4.84
CA ASP A 135 3.07 31.38 3.43
C ASP A 135 4.25 31.36 2.45
N THR A 136 5.48 31.33 2.96
CA THR A 136 6.69 31.32 2.14
C THR A 136 7.79 30.48 2.75
N TYR A 137 8.66 29.94 1.90
CA TYR A 137 9.87 29.25 2.33
C TYR A 137 11.01 29.50 1.35
N VAL A 138 12.23 29.23 1.81
CA VAL A 138 13.46 29.46 1.03
C VAL A 138 14.15 28.15 0.74
N PHE A 139 14.63 28.00 -0.49
CA PHE A 139 15.55 26.94 -0.89
C PHE A 139 16.74 27.51 -1.65
N GLY A 140 17.83 26.75 -1.71
CA GLY A 140 19.00 27.09 -2.52
C GLY A 140 18.92 26.50 -3.92
N ALA A 141 18.94 27.34 -4.96
CA ALA A 141 18.96 26.90 -6.35
C ALA A 141 20.33 26.35 -6.80
N GLY A 142 21.38 26.51 -5.99
CA GLY A 142 22.75 26.06 -6.30
C GLY A 142 23.49 26.93 -7.33
N SER A 143 22.84 27.96 -7.88
CA SER A 143 23.41 28.97 -8.76
C SER A 143 22.79 30.33 -8.45
N ASN A 144 23.57 31.39 -8.59
CA ASN A 144 23.11 32.74 -8.28
C ASN A 144 22.22 33.26 -9.41
N ALA A 145 21.05 33.78 -9.08
CA ALA A 145 20.21 34.49 -10.04
C ALA A 145 20.97 35.69 -10.61
N THR A 146 20.80 35.96 -11.91
CA THR A 146 21.36 37.13 -12.60
C THR A 146 20.38 38.31 -12.60
N VAL A 147 19.10 38.06 -12.40
CA VAL A 147 18.02 39.07 -12.42
C VAL A 147 17.20 38.99 -11.13
N THR A 148 16.77 40.15 -10.63
CA THR A 148 15.79 40.26 -9.53
C THR A 148 14.39 40.32 -10.13
N GLU A 149 13.56 39.30 -9.88
CA GLU A 149 12.21 39.21 -10.43
C GLU A 149 11.33 38.24 -9.65
N GLU A 150 10.01 38.30 -9.90
CA GLU A 150 9.08 37.23 -9.57
C GLU A 150 8.79 36.41 -10.83
N ALA A 151 9.06 35.11 -10.80
CA ALA A 151 9.03 34.24 -11.97
C ALA A 151 8.56 32.82 -11.64
N GLY A 152 8.52 31.97 -12.67
CA GLY A 152 8.08 30.57 -12.60
C GLY A 152 6.79 30.28 -13.37
N GLY A 153 6.01 31.31 -13.72
CA GLY A 153 4.79 31.16 -14.51
C GLY A 153 3.57 30.78 -13.67
N MET A 154 2.50 30.33 -14.34
CA MET A 154 1.16 30.17 -13.75
C MET A 154 0.81 28.75 -13.32
N THR A 155 1.64 27.75 -13.68
CA THR A 155 1.28 26.32 -13.54
C THR A 155 2.26 25.53 -12.68
N VAL A 156 3.15 26.22 -11.96
CA VAL A 156 4.15 25.58 -11.10
C VAL A 156 3.46 24.81 -9.99
N THR A 157 3.91 23.58 -9.76
CA THR A 157 3.46 22.77 -8.64
C THR A 157 4.61 22.45 -7.70
N ALA A 158 4.32 22.37 -6.40
CA ALA A 158 5.25 21.95 -5.36
C ALA A 158 4.73 20.68 -4.70
N GLY A 159 5.57 19.65 -4.60
CA GLY A 159 5.18 18.39 -3.97
C GLY A 159 6.36 17.52 -3.57
N PRO A 160 6.12 16.35 -2.98
CA PRO A 160 7.17 15.39 -2.65
C PRO A 160 7.85 14.83 -3.90
N VAL A 161 9.10 14.38 -3.70
CA VAL A 161 9.93 13.74 -4.72
C VAL A 161 9.39 12.38 -5.18
N THR A 162 8.58 11.73 -4.33
CA THR A 162 8.01 10.40 -4.57
C THR A 162 6.89 10.37 -5.61
N GLN A 163 6.33 11.52 -5.96
CA GLN A 163 5.36 11.62 -7.05
C GLN A 163 6.07 11.58 -8.40
N GLN A 164 5.57 10.73 -9.30
CA GLN A 164 6.03 10.73 -10.69
C GLN A 164 5.64 12.05 -11.38
N ALA A 165 6.45 12.42 -12.38
CA ALA A 165 6.25 13.64 -13.17
C ALA A 165 5.11 13.44 -14.18
#